data_AF-N9RS69-F1
#
_entry.id   AF-N9RS69-F1
#
_cell.length_a   1.000
_cell.length_b   1.000
_cell.length_c   1.000
_cell.angle_alpha   90.00
_cell.angle_beta   90.00
_cell.angle_gamma   90.00
#
_symmetry.space_group_name_H-M   'P 1'
#
loop_
_entity.id
_entity.type
_entity.pdbx_description
1 polymer ?
#
loop_
_entity_poly.entity_id
_entity_poly.type
_entity_poly.pdbx_seq_one_letter_code
_entity_poly.pdbx_strand_id
1 'polypeptide(L)'
;MGLSSFNRARERQMTQEKVNELEEQLAGVKGEFIAFMNDPEAMTARIAELNEGKGIPDPLDGPKPGDYENWKVDQIKAHLTDLGIEFKNSASKPELIALILQQQQGE
;
A
#
# COMPACT_ATOMS: atom_id res chain seq x y z
N MET A 1 35.22 29.20 16.45
CA MET A 1 34.44 28.54 15.37
C MET A 1 34.74 27.04 15.38
N GLY A 2 34.11 26.23 16.25
CA GLY A 2 34.64 24.87 16.52
C GLY A 2 33.62 23.72 16.61
N LEU A 3 32.40 23.94 17.09
CA LEU A 3 31.42 22.83 17.27
C LEU A 3 30.28 22.84 16.24
N SER A 4 29.74 24.00 15.88
CA SER A 4 28.58 24.11 14.97
C SER A 4 28.91 23.69 13.52
N SER A 5 30.12 23.99 13.04
CA SER A 5 30.61 23.58 11.71
C SER A 5 30.83 22.06 11.63
N PHE A 6 31.31 21.45 12.71
CA PHE A 6 31.52 20.01 12.80
C PHE A 6 30.20 19.24 12.79
N ASN A 7 29.20 19.70 13.57
CA ASN A 7 27.86 19.10 13.56
C ASN A 7 27.20 19.19 12.18
N ARG A 8 27.29 20.36 11.52
CA ARG A 8 26.76 20.53 10.17
C ARG A 8 27.46 19.64 9.12
N ALA A 9 28.77 19.45 9.23
CA ALA A 9 29.50 18.56 8.34
C ALA A 9 29.11 17.10 8.53
N ARG A 10 28.95 16.66 9.80
CA ARG A 10 28.49 15.33 10.15
C ARG A 10 27.06 15.05 9.67
N GLU A 11 26.14 16.01 9.84
CA GLU A 11 24.78 15.91 9.33
C GLU A 11 24.76 15.70 7.81
N ARG A 12 25.59 16.45 7.07
CA ARG A 12 25.71 16.29 5.61
C ARG A 12 26.27 14.93 5.20
N GLN A 13 27.23 14.40 5.95
CA GLN A 13 27.77 13.06 5.70
C GLN A 13 26.69 11.99 5.91
N MET A 14 25.98 12.05 7.03
CA MET A 14 24.87 11.13 7.33
C MET A 14 23.77 11.22 6.26
N THR A 15 23.44 12.42 5.78
CA THR A 15 22.45 12.56 4.70
C THR A 15 22.95 11.98 3.39
N GLN A 16 24.24 12.14 3.07
CA GLN A 16 24.81 11.60 1.84
C GLN A 16 24.88 10.07 1.89
N GLU A 17 25.25 9.49 3.03
CA GLU A 17 25.26 8.04 3.24
C GLU A 17 23.86 7.44 3.03
N LYS A 18 22.82 8.08 3.60
CA LYS A 18 21.42 7.66 3.37
C LYS A 18 20.99 7.79 1.92
N VAL A 19 21.40 8.86 1.23
CA VAL A 19 21.10 9.02 -0.20
C VAL A 19 21.73 7.89 -1.00
N ASN A 20 22.99 7.56 -0.74
CA ASN A 20 23.68 6.48 -1.43
C ASN A 20 23.03 5.11 -1.15
N GLU A 21 22.66 4.85 0.11
CA GLU A 21 21.94 3.62 0.49
C GLU A 21 20.61 3.49 -0.25
N LEU A 22 19.83 4.58 -0.33
CA LEU A 22 18.56 4.60 -1.05
C LEU A 22 18.76 4.43 -2.57
N GLU A 23 19.83 5.00 -3.13
CA GLU A 23 20.17 4.82 -4.54
C GLU A 23 20.54 3.35 -4.85
N GLU A 24 21.26 2.68 -3.95
CA GLU A 24 21.59 1.26 -4.07
C GLU A 24 20.36 0.37 -3.96
N GLN A 25 19.49 0.61 -2.97
CA GLN A 25 18.21 -0.09 -2.84
C GLN A 25 17.33 0.11 -4.09
N LEU A 26 17.27 1.33 -4.60
CA LEU A 26 16.50 1.65 -5.81
C LEU A 26 17.09 0.92 -7.04
N ALA A 27 18.41 0.86 -7.17
CA ALA A 27 19.07 0.13 -8.25
C ALA A 27 18.79 -1.38 -8.17
N GLY A 28 18.81 -1.95 -6.96
CA GLY A 28 18.45 -3.36 -6.71
C GLY A 28 17.02 -3.67 -7.14
N VAL A 29 16.05 -2.91 -6.64
CA VAL A 29 14.63 -3.08 -6.99
C VAL A 29 14.38 -2.92 -8.48
N LYS A 30 15.06 -1.96 -9.14
CA LYS A 30 14.97 -1.82 -10.61
C LYS A 30 15.52 -3.03 -11.34
N GLY A 31 16.64 -3.59 -10.89
CA GLY A 31 17.23 -4.80 -11.46
C GLY A 31 16.29 -6.00 -11.34
N GLU A 32 15.71 -6.19 -10.16
CA GLU A 32 14.70 -7.25 -9.90
C GLU A 32 13.45 -7.07 -10.75
N PHE A 33 12.93 -5.84 -10.87
CA PHE A 33 11.78 -5.55 -11.72
C PHE A 33 12.07 -5.84 -13.19
N ILE A 34 13.24 -5.45 -13.70
CA ILE A 34 13.65 -5.74 -15.08
C ILE A 34 13.81 -7.26 -15.28
N ALA A 35 14.42 -7.97 -14.34
CA ALA A 35 14.55 -9.43 -14.40
C ALA A 35 13.18 -10.11 -14.44
N PHE A 36 12.24 -9.66 -13.62
CA PHE A 36 10.85 -10.13 -13.63
C PHE A 36 10.17 -9.87 -14.98
N MET A 37 10.31 -8.68 -15.56
CA MET A 37 9.74 -8.36 -16.88
C MET A 37 10.36 -9.14 -18.03
N ASN A 38 11.62 -9.53 -17.89
CA ASN A 38 12.34 -10.31 -18.88
C ASN A 38 12.17 -11.81 -18.71
N ASP A 39 11.34 -12.27 -17.76
CA ASP A 39 10.96 -13.67 -17.60
C ASP A 39 9.44 -13.86 -17.85
N PRO A 40 9.03 -13.96 -19.13
CA PRO A 40 7.63 -14.18 -19.50
C PRO A 40 7.04 -15.47 -18.92
N GLU A 41 7.86 -16.49 -18.68
CA GLU A 41 7.40 -17.76 -18.11
C GLU A 41 7.04 -17.59 -16.63
N ALA A 42 7.90 -16.93 -15.85
CA ALA A 42 7.61 -16.60 -14.46
C ALA A 42 6.40 -15.67 -14.34
N MET A 43 6.26 -14.68 -15.23
CA MET A 43 5.07 -13.82 -15.29
C MET A 43 3.80 -14.61 -15.58
N THR A 44 3.86 -15.52 -16.55
CA THR A 44 2.70 -16.35 -16.93
C THR A 44 2.32 -17.30 -15.80
N ALA A 45 3.30 -17.91 -15.12
CA ALA A 45 3.07 -18.75 -13.95
C ALA A 45 2.42 -17.95 -12.80
N ARG A 46 2.88 -16.72 -12.57
CA ARG A 46 2.28 -15.82 -11.56
C ARG A 46 0.85 -15.43 -11.93
N ILE A 47 0.57 -15.12 -13.19
CA ILE A 47 -0.80 -14.83 -13.66
C ILE A 47 -1.71 -16.06 -13.49
N ALA A 48 -1.22 -17.26 -13.80
CA ALA A 48 -1.96 -18.49 -13.60
C ALA A 48 -2.29 -18.73 -12.12
N GLU A 49 -1.31 -18.54 -11.23
CA GLU A 49 -1.51 -18.61 -9.77
C GLU A 49 -2.55 -17.60 -9.27
N LEU A 50 -2.50 -16.36 -9.76
CA LEU A 50 -3.47 -15.31 -9.43
C LEU A 50 -4.88 -15.67 -9.93
N ASN A 51 -4.99 -16.18 -11.17
CA ASN A 51 -6.27 -16.64 -11.73
C ASN A 51 -6.86 -17.85 -10.98
N GLU A 52 -6.02 -18.68 -10.36
CA GLU A 52 -6.44 -19.77 -9.49
C GLU A 52 -6.86 -19.31 -8.08
N GLY A 53 -6.84 -17.99 -7.80
CA GLY A 53 -7.21 -17.44 -6.50
C GLY A 53 -6.20 -17.75 -5.39
N LYS A 54 -4.97 -18.14 -5.76
CA LYS A 54 -3.85 -18.39 -4.82
C LYS A 54 -3.02 -17.13 -4.56
N GLY A 55 -3.45 -15.99 -5.08
CA GLY A 55 -2.93 -14.68 -4.68
C GLY A 55 -3.14 -14.42 -3.19
N ILE A 56 -2.49 -13.37 -2.68
CA ILE A 56 -2.91 -12.80 -1.39
C ILE A 56 -4.35 -12.33 -1.61
N PRO A 57 -5.34 -12.89 -0.91
CA PRO A 57 -6.73 -12.50 -1.12
C PRO A 57 -6.85 -11.02 -0.79
N ASP A 58 -7.36 -10.24 -1.74
CA ASP A 58 -7.76 -8.87 -1.45
C ASP A 58 -8.80 -8.96 -0.31
N PRO A 59 -8.70 -8.17 0.78
CA PRO A 59 -9.77 -8.06 1.74
C PRO A 59 -11.13 -7.76 1.09
N LEU A 60 -11.13 -7.16 -0.10
CA LEU A 60 -12.31 -6.84 -0.92
C LEU A 60 -12.67 -7.92 -1.94
N ASP A 61 -11.93 -9.03 -2.03
CA ASP A 61 -12.31 -10.17 -2.86
C ASP A 61 -13.49 -10.92 -2.22
N GLY A 62 -14.60 -11.03 -2.96
CA GLY A 62 -15.75 -11.87 -2.61
C GLY A 62 -17.09 -11.18 -2.34
N PRO A 63 -17.16 -9.94 -1.80
CA PRO A 63 -18.45 -9.32 -1.55
C PRO A 63 -18.80 -8.19 -2.53
N LYS A 64 -20.05 -8.17 -3.00
CA LYS A 64 -20.54 -7.21 -4.01
C LYS A 64 -20.63 -5.80 -3.40
N PRO A 65 -20.19 -4.75 -4.13
CA PRO A 65 -20.42 -3.37 -3.73
C PRO A 65 -21.93 -3.11 -3.51
N GLY A 66 -22.29 -2.46 -2.40
CA GLY A 66 -23.68 -2.17 -2.04
C GLY A 66 -24.30 -3.13 -1.01
N ASP A 67 -23.65 -4.25 -0.68
CA ASP A 67 -24.09 -5.17 0.39
C ASP A 67 -23.15 -5.12 1.60
N TYR A 68 -22.80 -3.90 2.04
CA TYR A 68 -21.82 -3.66 3.10
C TYR A 68 -22.20 -4.30 4.43
N GLU A 69 -23.47 -4.66 4.63
CA GLU A 69 -23.90 -5.32 5.85
C GLU A 69 -23.44 -6.78 5.97
N ASN A 70 -23.10 -7.41 4.86
CA ASN A 70 -22.51 -8.75 4.87
C ASN A 70 -20.97 -8.73 4.92
N TRP A 71 -20.36 -7.53 4.90
CA TRP A 71 -18.91 -7.38 4.95
C TRP A 71 -18.39 -7.48 6.39
N LYS A 72 -17.17 -7.99 6.57
CA LYS A 72 -16.45 -7.88 7.85
C LYS A 72 -15.99 -6.44 8.06
N VAL A 73 -15.82 -6.06 9.33
CA VAL A 73 -15.34 -4.71 9.70
C VAL A 73 -14.02 -4.36 9.00
N ASP A 74 -13.10 -5.32 8.90
CA ASP A 74 -11.80 -5.09 8.26
C ASP A 74 -11.93 -4.82 6.75
N GLN A 75 -12.89 -5.45 6.07
CA GLN A 75 -13.17 -5.22 4.65
C GLN A 75 -13.76 -3.82 4.43
N ILE A 76 -14.65 -3.39 5.33
CA ILE A 76 -15.24 -2.05 5.29
C ILE A 76 -14.15 -0.99 5.52
N LYS A 77 -13.23 -1.22 6.47
CA LYS A 77 -12.09 -0.32 6.73
C LYS A 77 -11.11 -0.27 5.55
N ALA A 78 -10.81 -1.41 4.94
CA ALA A 78 -9.99 -1.46 3.73
C ALA A 78 -10.63 -0.64 2.60
N HIS A 79 -11.92 -0.82 2.35
CA HIS A 79 -12.64 -0.08 1.31
C HIS A 79 -12.71 1.43 1.58
N LEU A 80 -12.94 1.83 2.83
CA LEU A 80 -12.87 3.25 3.21
C LEU A 80 -11.48 3.84 2.95
N THR A 81 -10.42 3.05 3.20
CA THR A 81 -9.02 3.47 2.93
C THR A 81 -8.78 3.64 1.43
N ASP A 82 -9.27 2.72 0.60
CA ASP A 82 -9.18 2.81 -0.86
C ASP A 82 -9.96 4.01 -1.44
N LEU A 83 -11.08 4.36 -0.80
CA LEU A 83 -11.86 5.56 -1.13
C LEU A 83 -11.25 6.86 -0.57
N GLY A 84 -10.17 6.78 0.22
CA GLY A 84 -9.55 7.93 0.88
C GLY A 84 -10.40 8.54 1.99
N ILE A 85 -11.33 7.79 2.58
CA ILE A 85 -12.22 8.24 3.64
C ILE A 85 -11.59 7.93 5.00
N GLU A 86 -11.35 8.96 5.80
CA GLU A 86 -10.87 8.81 7.17
C GLU A 86 -11.97 8.27 8.10
N PHE A 87 -11.59 7.35 9.00
CA PHE A 87 -12.48 6.80 10.00
C PHE A 87 -11.77 6.63 11.35
N LYS A 88 -12.55 6.60 12.44
CA LYS A 88 -12.02 6.29 13.77
C LYS A 88 -11.84 4.79 13.91
N ASN A 89 -10.71 4.34 14.46
CA ASN A 89 -10.48 2.91 14.71
C ASN A 89 -11.51 2.26 15.64
N SER A 90 -12.12 3.05 16.53
CA SER A 90 -13.19 2.64 17.44
C SER A 90 -14.60 2.74 16.84
N ALA A 91 -14.73 3.16 15.58
CA ALA A 91 -16.03 3.25 14.92
C ALA A 91 -16.65 1.85 14.79
N SER A 92 -17.95 1.80 15.08
CA SER A 92 -18.76 0.61 14.93
C SER A 92 -19.00 0.29 13.44
N LYS A 93 -19.32 -0.97 13.15
CA LYS A 93 -19.66 -1.39 11.78
C LYS A 93 -20.70 -0.49 11.09
N PRO A 94 -21.87 -0.16 11.69
CA PRO A 94 -22.84 0.70 11.03
C PRO A 94 -22.33 2.12 10.79
N GLU A 95 -21.49 2.67 11.67
CA GLU A 95 -20.86 3.99 11.45
C GLU A 95 -19.92 3.96 10.24
N LEU A 96 -19.13 2.90 10.10
CA LEU A 96 -18.22 2.73 8.96
C LEU A 96 -19.00 2.59 7.64
N ILE A 97 -20.13 1.88 7.64
CA ILE A 97 -21.00 1.73 6.46
C ILE A 97 -21.65 3.07 6.09
N ALA A 98 -22.10 3.84 7.09
CA ALA A 98 -22.68 5.15 6.85
C ALA A 98 -21.70 6.11 6.16
N LEU A 99 -20.40 6.04 6.46
CA LEU A 99 -19.38 6.83 5.78
C LEU A 99 -19.28 6.49 4.28
N ILE A 100 -19.38 5.21 3.92
CA ILE A 100 -19.39 4.77 2.51
C ILE A 100 -20.61 5.34 1.79
N LEU A 101 -21.80 5.21 2.41
CA LEU A 101 -23.06 5.68 1.83
C LEU A 101 -23.11 7.20 1.69
N GLN A 102 -22.55 7.95 2.64
CA GLN A 102 -22.46 9.41 2.56
C GLN A 102 -21.60 9.86 1.39
N GLN A 103 -20.46 9.20 1.15
CA GLN A 103 -19.60 9.52 0.01
C GLN A 103 -20.31 9.26 -1.33
N GLN A 104 -21.09 8.18 -1.43
CA GLN A 104 -21.83 7.82 -2.65
C GLN A 104 -23.03 8.74 -2.96
N GLN A 105 -23.53 9.49 -1.97
CA GLN A 105 -24.63 10.45 -2.15
C GLN A 105 -24.15 11.85 -2.57
N GLY A 106 -22.84 12.08 -2.63
CA GLY A 106 -22.22 13.37 -2.95
C GLY A 106 -21.85 13.59 -4.42
N GLU A 107 -22.08 12.60 -5.30
CA GLU A 107 -21.97 12.70 -6.78
C GLU A 107 -23.35 12.82 -7.43
#